data_AF-A0A1Y2GDZ2-F1
#
_entry.id   AF-A0A1Y2GDZ2-F1
#
_cell.length_a   1.000
_cell.length_b   1.000
_cell.length_c   1.000
_cell.angle_alpha   90.00
_cell.angle_beta   90.00
_cell.angle_gamma   90.00
#
_symmetry.space_group_name_H-M   'P 1'
#
loop_
_entity.id
_entity.type
_entity.pdbx_description
1 polymer ?
#
loop_
_entity_poly.entity_id
_entity_poly.type
_entity_poly.pdbx_seq_one_letter_code
_entity_poly.pdbx_strand_id
1 'polypeptide(L)'
;MLARTIFSVSPKTLNSEENLYKEIVKGVPWKYYMAPWELDELKECRDKVEAFHMVPEDFMEHLYEMIGGVPRYVLEVPRKELDFYSPEDRCKKKVRAVAESSALERVNQALDNIKDPMKILQYFEQAKDSQCYSSHLLHRYPTKDHRGFRLVWASDYIMEEVHDAVDDKTWNELLNRLANGRVGEGRGAMFELYMRRILRIGNRCFQARNLHDNTEITIDIKASPDVKWFNTLECYKGKMQGSLWIPNSKRFACVDMLLAPNYLLQVTTNKDHGIKSKPFKAFLKSMRENKWIHSSEEVALIFVVPQDQIKEFKKQNFKTGTNRVDSKATKELLDVKQYIMGIDLQAELRQKNKNRAVNGHAN
;
A
#
# COMPACT_ATOMS: atom_id res chain seq x y z
N MET A 1 6.94 11.72 34.85
CA MET A 1 7.57 12.94 34.28
C MET A 1 6.54 13.56 33.34
N LEU A 2 6.07 14.78 33.61
CA LEU A 2 5.09 15.48 32.76
C LEU A 2 5.85 16.30 31.71
N ALA A 3 5.68 16.01 30.42
CA ALA A 3 6.17 16.87 29.36
C ALA A 3 5.40 18.20 29.39
N ARG A 4 6.09 19.33 29.58
CA ARG A 4 5.46 20.67 29.63
C ARG A 4 5.28 21.31 28.25
N THR A 5 5.93 20.77 27.22
CA THR A 5 5.93 21.34 25.88
C THR A 5 6.01 20.23 24.84
N ILE A 6 5.13 20.29 23.84
CA ILE A 6 5.09 19.37 22.70
C ILE A 6 5.29 20.20 21.45
N PHE A 7 6.27 19.82 20.62
CA PHE A 7 6.47 20.40 19.29
C PHE A 7 6.02 19.39 18.25
N SER A 8 5.07 19.80 17.41
CA SER A 8 4.73 19.06 16.18
C SER A 8 5.35 19.80 15.01
N VAL A 9 6.22 19.12 14.29
CA VAL A 9 7.01 19.72 13.20
C VAL A 9 7.09 18.73 12.05
N SER A 10 6.93 19.25 10.84
CA SER A 10 7.06 18.43 9.64
C SER A 10 8.53 17.99 9.45
N PRO A 11 8.79 16.86 8.79
CA PRO A 11 10.14 16.49 8.38
C PRO A 11 10.82 17.58 7.52
N LYS A 12 10.03 18.37 6.77
CA LYS A 12 10.54 19.52 6.01
C LYS A 12 11.15 20.59 6.90
N THR A 13 10.47 20.89 8.01
CA THR A 13 10.90 21.92 8.96
C THR A 13 12.10 21.48 9.78
N LEU A 14 12.16 20.19 10.15
CA LEU A 14 13.26 19.62 10.94
C LEU A 14 14.57 19.48 10.17
N ASN A 15 14.50 19.33 8.84
CA ASN A 15 15.65 18.97 8.02
C ASN A 15 16.00 20.04 6.99
N SER A 16 15.40 21.22 7.06
CA SER A 16 15.81 22.36 6.22
C SER A 16 17.23 22.79 6.59
N GLU A 17 17.96 23.39 5.66
CA GLU A 17 19.31 23.89 5.94
C GLU A 17 19.34 24.95 7.05
N GLU A 18 18.26 25.73 7.17
CA GLU A 18 18.06 26.70 8.25
C GLU A 18 17.84 26.05 9.63
N ASN A 19 17.37 24.80 9.67
CA ASN A 19 16.97 24.00 10.84
C ASN A 19 16.85 24.80 12.16
N LEU A 20 15.85 25.68 12.24
CA LEU A 20 15.62 26.52 13.43
C LEU A 20 15.35 25.70 14.70
N TYR A 21 15.09 24.40 14.55
CA TYR A 21 14.81 23.46 15.62
C TYR A 21 16.01 22.59 15.98
N LYS A 22 17.19 22.79 15.39
CA LYS A 22 18.37 21.92 15.59
C LYS A 22 18.76 21.77 17.06
N GLU A 23 18.73 22.87 17.81
CA GLU A 23 19.03 22.86 19.25
C GLU A 23 17.91 22.20 20.06
N ILE A 24 16.65 22.36 19.64
CA ILE A 24 15.52 21.65 20.25
C ILE A 24 15.69 20.14 20.01
N VAL A 25 15.96 19.71 18.78
CA VAL A 25 16.14 18.29 18.43
C VAL A 25 17.28 17.63 19.23
N LYS A 26 18.40 18.32 19.43
CA LYS A 26 19.53 17.81 20.24
C LYS A 26 19.14 17.57 21.70
N GLY A 27 18.25 18.40 22.24
CA GLY A 27 17.80 18.33 23.63
C GLY A 27 16.52 17.52 23.86
N VAL A 28 15.84 17.07 22.79
CA VAL A 28 14.57 16.34 22.90
C VAL A 28 14.83 14.90 23.36
N PRO A 29 14.37 14.51 24.57
CA PRO A 29 14.59 13.16 25.08
C PRO A 29 13.73 12.10 24.36
N TRP A 30 12.64 12.53 23.71
CA TRP A 30 11.68 11.63 23.06
C TRP A 30 11.22 12.16 21.71
N LYS A 31 11.51 11.40 20.66
CA LYS A 31 10.98 11.63 19.31
C LYS A 31 9.92 10.57 19.01
N TYR A 32 8.76 11.03 18.56
CA TYR A 32 7.66 10.15 18.16
C TYR A 32 7.22 10.46 16.73
N TYR A 33 6.87 9.41 15.98
CA TYR A 33 6.28 9.52 14.65
C TYR A 33 4.76 9.43 14.75
N MET A 34 4.08 10.24 13.96
CA MET A 34 2.62 10.23 13.80
C MET A 34 2.26 9.64 12.45
N ALA A 35 1.26 8.77 12.45
CA ALA A 35 0.69 8.27 11.20
C ALA A 35 -0.06 9.41 10.48
N PRO A 36 -0.25 9.29 9.15
CA PRO A 36 -1.35 9.99 8.49
C PRO A 36 -2.69 9.62 9.15
N TRP A 37 -3.69 10.46 8.92
CA TRP A 37 -5.02 10.29 9.49
C TRP A 37 -5.78 9.17 8.78
N GLU A 38 -6.52 8.39 9.54
CA GLU A 38 -7.50 7.46 9.01
C GLU A 38 -8.72 8.24 8.48
N LEU A 39 -9.51 7.60 7.61
CA LEU A 39 -10.68 8.24 7.01
C LEU A 39 -11.69 8.75 8.06
N ASP A 40 -11.89 8.00 9.15
CA ASP A 40 -12.80 8.40 10.23
C ASP A 40 -12.31 9.67 10.95
N GLU A 41 -10.99 9.84 11.12
CA GLU A 41 -10.41 11.06 11.70
C GLU A 41 -10.61 12.27 10.77
N LEU A 42 -10.51 12.06 9.45
CA LEU A 42 -10.77 13.09 8.45
C LEU A 42 -12.25 13.50 8.42
N LYS A 43 -13.17 12.52 8.50
CA LYS A 43 -14.62 12.77 8.62
C LYS A 43 -14.92 13.57 9.89
N GLU A 44 -14.38 13.13 11.03
CA GLU A 44 -14.59 13.81 12.31
C GLU A 44 -14.09 15.26 12.28
N CYS A 45 -12.93 15.53 11.68
CA CYS A 45 -12.43 16.89 11.55
C CYS A 45 -13.22 17.73 10.56
N ARG A 46 -13.63 17.15 9.43
CA ARG A 46 -14.52 17.82 8.47
C ARG A 46 -15.77 18.28 9.19
N ASP A 47 -16.41 17.43 9.97
CA ASP A 47 -17.68 17.72 10.63
C ASP A 47 -17.54 18.73 11.77
N LYS A 48 -16.41 18.73 12.49
CA LYS A 48 -16.16 19.63 13.62
C LYS A 48 -15.60 21.00 13.24
N VAL A 49 -14.98 21.13 12.07
CA VAL A 49 -14.37 22.38 11.61
C VAL A 49 -15.24 22.98 10.51
N GLU A 50 -15.97 24.05 10.85
CA GLU A 50 -16.93 24.72 9.94
C GLU A 50 -16.33 25.07 8.58
N ALA A 51 -15.07 25.52 8.56
CA ALA A 51 -14.37 25.83 7.32
C ALA A 51 -14.27 24.64 6.35
N PHE A 52 -14.31 23.39 6.83
CA PHE A 52 -14.23 22.18 6.01
C PHE A 52 -15.58 21.61 5.58
N HIS A 53 -16.71 22.13 6.08
CA HIS A 53 -18.05 21.69 5.65
C HIS A 53 -18.27 21.86 4.14
N MET A 54 -17.61 22.86 3.54
CA MET A 54 -17.69 23.12 2.10
C MET A 54 -17.04 22.05 1.22
N VAL A 55 -16.15 21.22 1.77
CA VAL A 55 -15.60 20.07 1.06
C VAL A 55 -16.64 18.95 1.18
N PRO A 56 -17.27 18.52 0.07
CA PRO A 56 -18.24 17.43 0.13
C PRO A 56 -17.59 16.14 0.65
N GLU A 57 -18.29 15.37 1.47
CA GLU A 57 -17.76 14.15 2.08
C GLU A 57 -17.32 13.13 1.02
N ASP A 58 -18.13 12.92 -0.01
CA ASP A 58 -17.84 11.99 -1.11
C ASP A 58 -16.57 12.39 -1.88
N PHE A 59 -16.35 13.70 -2.06
CA PHE A 59 -15.14 14.21 -2.69
C PHE A 59 -13.91 14.06 -1.80
N MET A 60 -14.07 14.26 -0.48
CA MET A 60 -13.03 14.03 0.50
C MET A 60 -12.62 12.55 0.58
N GLU A 61 -13.57 11.62 0.55
CA GLU A 61 -13.31 10.18 0.45
C GLU A 61 -12.53 9.84 -0.82
N HIS A 62 -12.91 10.42 -1.96
CA HIS A 62 -12.20 10.21 -3.23
C HIS A 62 -10.74 10.67 -3.16
N LEU A 63 -10.48 11.87 -2.63
CA LEU A 63 -9.12 12.38 -2.45
C LEU A 63 -8.32 11.50 -1.49
N TYR A 64 -8.93 11.03 -0.40
CA TYR A 64 -8.30 10.10 0.54
C TYR A 64 -7.89 8.79 -0.15
N GLU A 65 -8.71 8.24 -1.04
CA GLU A 65 -8.36 7.05 -1.82
C GLU A 65 -7.16 7.29 -2.75
N MET A 66 -7.05 8.50 -3.32
CA MET A 66 -5.96 8.86 -4.24
C MET A 66 -4.65 9.24 -3.54
N ILE A 67 -4.68 9.97 -2.43
CA ILE A 67 -3.46 10.57 -1.83
C ILE A 67 -3.23 10.13 -0.39
N GLY A 68 -4.14 9.38 0.20
CA GLY A 68 -4.09 8.91 1.58
C GLY A 68 -4.42 9.99 2.61
N GLY A 69 -4.04 9.71 3.86
CA GLY A 69 -4.53 10.40 5.06
C GLY A 69 -3.91 11.75 5.41
N VAL A 70 -3.51 12.60 4.47
CA VAL A 70 -2.87 13.88 4.80
C VAL A 70 -3.91 15.01 4.76
N PRO A 71 -4.35 15.59 5.91
CA PRO A 71 -5.47 16.54 5.95
C PRO A 71 -5.28 17.77 5.08
N ARG A 72 -4.03 18.22 4.88
CA ARG A 72 -3.74 19.34 3.98
C ARG A 72 -4.27 19.10 2.57
N TYR A 73 -4.06 17.90 2.02
CA TYR A 73 -4.41 17.60 0.64
C TYR A 73 -5.85 17.12 0.48
N VAL A 74 -6.41 16.54 1.55
CA VAL A 74 -7.76 15.99 1.54
C VAL A 74 -8.82 17.00 1.98
N LEU A 75 -8.43 18.03 2.76
CA LEU A 75 -9.34 19.06 3.29
C LEU A 75 -8.88 20.48 2.96
N GLU A 76 -7.67 20.88 3.36
CA GLU A 76 -7.25 22.29 3.33
C GLU A 76 -7.13 22.86 1.91
N VAL A 77 -6.46 22.13 1.01
CA VAL A 77 -6.28 22.51 -0.40
C VAL A 77 -7.62 22.51 -1.14
N PRO A 78 -8.42 21.43 -1.17
CA PRO A 78 -9.70 21.46 -1.86
C PRO A 78 -10.64 22.52 -1.28
N ARG A 79 -10.61 22.77 0.04
CA ARG A 79 -11.36 23.88 0.64
C ARG A 79 -10.97 25.23 0.03
N LYS A 80 -9.67 25.53 -0.09
CA LYS A 80 -9.17 26.78 -0.69
C LYS A 80 -9.64 26.93 -2.14
N GLU A 81 -9.65 25.85 -2.90
CA GLU A 81 -10.10 25.86 -4.30
C GLU A 81 -11.62 26.03 -4.42
N LEU A 82 -12.39 25.36 -3.56
CA LEU A 82 -13.85 25.44 -3.57
C LEU A 82 -14.38 26.79 -3.06
N ASP A 83 -13.56 27.57 -2.36
CA ASP A 83 -13.88 28.91 -1.86
C ASP A 83 -14.16 29.92 -2.99
N PHE A 84 -13.58 29.68 -4.18
CA PHE A 84 -13.80 30.52 -5.37
C PHE A 84 -15.16 30.30 -6.04
N TYR A 85 -15.94 29.31 -5.59
CA TYR A 85 -17.19 28.89 -6.22
C TYR A 85 -18.36 28.99 -5.25
N SER A 86 -19.55 29.31 -5.79
CA SER A 86 -20.78 29.31 -5.01
C SER A 86 -21.12 27.89 -4.52
N PRO A 87 -21.91 27.74 -3.43
CA PRO A 87 -22.26 26.43 -2.88
C PRO A 87 -22.83 25.45 -3.91
N GLU A 88 -23.64 25.92 -4.86
CA GLU A 88 -24.29 25.13 -5.91
C GLU A 88 -23.26 24.58 -6.93
N ASP A 89 -22.17 25.31 -7.11
CA ASP A 89 -21.16 25.02 -8.13
C ASP A 89 -20.07 24.05 -7.64
N ARG A 90 -19.88 23.94 -6.33
CA ARG A 90 -18.85 23.08 -5.71
C ARG A 90 -19.01 21.59 -6.02
N CYS A 91 -20.23 21.16 -6.33
CA CYS A 91 -20.51 19.79 -6.74
C CYS A 91 -20.33 19.55 -8.26
N LYS A 92 -20.15 20.61 -9.06
CA LYS A 92 -19.97 20.47 -10.51
C LYS A 92 -18.66 19.75 -10.80
N LYS A 93 -18.71 18.76 -11.70
CA LYS A 93 -17.56 17.94 -12.10
C LYS A 93 -16.32 18.77 -12.50
N LYS A 94 -16.52 19.85 -13.25
CA LYS A 94 -15.42 20.74 -13.68
C LYS A 94 -14.74 21.44 -12.50
N VAL A 95 -15.51 21.88 -11.52
CA VAL A 95 -15.00 22.54 -10.31
C VAL A 95 -14.22 21.55 -9.45
N ARG A 96 -14.80 20.36 -9.21
CA ARG A 96 -14.11 19.28 -8.48
C ARG A 96 -12.81 18.85 -9.15
N ALA A 97 -12.77 18.77 -10.49
CA ALA A 97 -11.55 18.43 -11.23
C ALA A 97 -10.41 19.45 -11.02
N VAL A 98 -10.73 20.75 -10.89
CA VAL A 98 -9.73 21.78 -10.56
C VAL A 98 -9.21 21.58 -9.13
N ALA A 99 -10.11 21.40 -8.17
CA ALA A 99 -9.74 21.18 -6.78
C ALA A 99 -8.91 19.89 -6.58
N GLU A 100 -9.24 18.83 -7.31
CA GLU A 100 -8.51 17.57 -7.36
C GLU A 100 -7.12 17.75 -7.96
N SER A 101 -7.01 18.47 -9.08
CA SER A 101 -5.72 18.81 -9.70
C SER A 101 -4.82 19.57 -8.73
N SER A 102 -5.34 20.55 -7.99
CA SER A 102 -4.58 21.27 -6.96
C SER A 102 -4.17 20.36 -5.79
N ALA A 103 -5.05 19.46 -5.35
CA ALA A 103 -4.72 18.49 -4.30
C ALA A 103 -3.62 17.51 -4.74
N LEU A 104 -3.60 17.13 -6.02
CA LEU A 104 -2.62 16.22 -6.62
C LEU A 104 -1.34 16.90 -7.09
N GLU A 105 -1.29 18.24 -7.15
CA GLU A 105 -0.14 18.98 -7.68
C GLU A 105 1.19 18.50 -7.07
N ARG A 106 1.22 18.31 -5.74
CA ARG A 106 2.40 17.84 -5.02
C ARG A 106 2.79 16.40 -5.36
N VAL A 107 1.82 15.54 -5.64
CA VAL A 107 2.02 14.16 -6.09
C VAL A 107 2.56 14.16 -7.51
N ASN A 108 1.91 14.92 -8.41
CA ASN A 108 2.32 15.07 -9.80
C ASN A 108 3.74 15.64 -9.91
N GLN A 109 4.09 16.66 -9.12
CA GLN A 109 5.47 17.16 -9.05
C GLN A 109 6.46 16.09 -8.57
N ALA A 110 6.07 15.24 -7.61
CA ALA A 110 6.92 14.14 -7.16
C ALA A 110 7.11 13.09 -8.24
N LEU A 111 6.05 12.80 -9.01
CA LEU A 111 6.04 11.89 -10.16
C LEU A 111 6.85 12.45 -11.33
N ASP A 112 6.70 13.73 -11.68
CA ASP A 112 7.46 14.41 -12.74
C ASP A 112 8.96 14.49 -12.43
N ASN A 113 9.31 14.54 -11.15
CA ASN A 113 10.70 14.45 -10.71
C ASN A 113 11.29 13.04 -10.86
N ILE A 114 10.48 12.03 -11.19
CA ILE A 114 10.90 10.68 -11.61
C ILE A 114 11.39 10.72 -13.08
N LYS A 115 12.26 11.67 -13.45
CA LYS A 115 13.03 11.59 -14.70
C LYS A 115 14.23 10.65 -14.60
N ASP A 116 14.56 10.25 -13.37
CA ASP A 116 15.49 9.16 -13.07
C ASP A 116 14.83 8.26 -12.01
N PRO A 117 14.17 7.17 -12.42
CA PRO A 117 13.47 6.30 -11.49
C PRO A 117 14.41 5.58 -10.49
N MET A 118 15.73 5.65 -10.69
CA MET A 118 16.73 5.24 -9.70
C MET A 118 16.71 6.11 -8.44
N LYS A 119 16.27 7.37 -8.54
CA LYS A 119 16.12 8.25 -7.37
C LYS A 119 15.08 7.71 -6.40
N ILE A 120 13.97 7.13 -6.89
CA ILE A 120 12.98 6.45 -6.04
C ILE A 120 13.68 5.40 -5.15
N LEU A 121 14.51 4.56 -5.77
CA LEU A 121 15.23 3.48 -5.09
C LEU A 121 16.27 4.01 -4.08
N GLN A 122 16.97 5.10 -4.42
CA GLN A 122 17.92 5.74 -3.50
C GLN A 122 17.20 6.36 -2.29
N TYR A 123 16.00 6.91 -2.46
CA TYR A 123 15.24 7.48 -1.35
C TYR A 123 14.69 6.41 -0.41
N PHE A 124 14.24 5.27 -0.95
CA PHE A 124 13.85 4.12 -0.14
C PHE A 124 15.03 3.57 0.70
N GLU A 125 16.23 3.53 0.12
CA GLU A 125 17.44 3.05 0.79
C GLU A 125 17.92 3.98 1.91
N GLN A 126 17.92 5.28 1.63
CA GLN A 126 18.59 6.20 2.54
C GLN A 126 17.78 6.46 3.81
N ALA A 127 16.43 6.30 3.81
CA ALA A 127 15.50 6.67 4.88
C ALA A 127 15.67 8.10 5.46
N LYS A 128 16.70 8.82 5.01
CA LYS A 128 17.03 10.21 5.28
C LYS A 128 15.96 11.03 4.60
N ASP A 129 15.12 11.64 5.44
CA ASP A 129 14.78 13.06 5.42
C ASP A 129 14.59 13.78 4.07
N SER A 130 14.27 13.06 2.99
CA SER A 130 13.93 13.66 1.71
C SER A 130 12.50 14.19 1.81
N GLN A 131 12.45 15.48 2.09
CA GLN A 131 11.25 16.31 2.24
C GLN A 131 10.30 16.22 1.04
N CYS A 132 10.83 15.78 -0.10
CA CYS A 132 10.18 15.68 -1.41
C CYS A 132 9.36 14.40 -1.64
N TYR A 133 9.44 13.38 -0.77
CA TYR A 133 8.74 12.10 -1.00
C TYR A 133 8.01 11.54 0.22
N SER A 134 8.55 11.78 1.43
CA SER A 134 7.84 11.54 2.68
C SER A 134 6.66 12.50 2.78
N SER A 135 5.42 11.97 2.74
CA SER A 135 4.14 12.69 2.62
C SER A 135 3.69 13.07 1.20
N HIS A 136 4.34 12.57 0.14
CA HIS A 136 3.84 12.67 -1.24
C HIS A 136 3.52 11.27 -1.76
N LEU A 137 4.56 10.43 -1.88
CA LEU A 137 4.42 9.09 -2.44
C LEU A 137 4.36 8.01 -1.36
N LEU A 138 5.07 8.25 -0.26
CA LEU A 138 5.19 7.32 0.85
C LEU A 138 4.81 8.00 2.16
N HIS A 139 4.11 7.26 3.00
CA HIS A 139 3.74 7.63 4.34
C HIS A 139 4.60 6.90 5.37
N ARG A 140 5.00 7.63 6.41
CA ARG A 140 5.67 7.08 7.58
C ARG A 140 4.61 6.57 8.54
N TYR A 141 4.52 5.26 8.70
CA TYR A 141 3.66 4.66 9.72
C TYR A 141 4.50 4.30 10.94
N PRO A 142 4.14 4.79 12.14
CA PRO A 142 4.92 4.56 13.34
C PRO A 142 5.00 3.07 13.70
N THR A 143 6.12 2.69 14.30
CA THR A 143 6.23 1.43 15.06
C THR A 143 5.32 1.47 16.29
N LYS A 144 5.10 0.32 16.93
CA LYS A 144 4.19 0.23 18.10
C LYS A 144 4.57 1.17 19.25
N ASP A 145 5.85 1.44 19.43
CA ASP A 145 6.37 2.37 20.44
C ASP A 145 6.45 3.83 19.94
N HIS A 146 6.05 4.07 18.70
CA HIS A 146 6.12 5.34 17.98
C HIS A 146 7.53 5.92 17.79
N ARG A 147 8.60 5.18 18.15
CA ARG A 147 9.98 5.69 18.11
C ARG A 147 10.67 5.46 16.77
N GLY A 148 10.18 4.51 15.98
CA GLY A 148 10.57 4.27 14.60
C GLY A 148 9.38 4.39 13.66
N PHE A 149 9.62 4.11 12.39
CA PHE A 149 8.55 4.04 11.39
C PHE A 149 8.87 2.97 10.34
N ARG A 150 7.86 2.67 9.53
CA ARG A 150 8.00 1.97 8.25
C ARG A 150 7.47 2.86 7.14
N LEU A 151 7.99 2.68 5.94
CA LEU A 151 7.46 3.35 4.75
C LEU A 151 6.37 2.49 4.12
N VAL A 152 5.24 3.11 3.83
CA VAL A 152 4.08 2.51 3.16
C VAL A 152 3.67 3.44 2.02
N TRP A 153 3.22 2.90 0.90
CA TRP A 153 2.61 3.70 -0.17
C TRP A 153 1.46 4.55 0.35
N ALA A 154 1.43 5.81 -0.08
CA ALA A 154 0.40 6.75 0.35
C ALA A 154 -1.01 6.25 -0.04
N SER A 155 -1.11 5.70 -1.25
CA SER A 155 -2.29 5.05 -1.81
C SER A 155 -1.90 4.01 -2.86
N ASP A 156 -2.86 3.16 -3.22
CA ASP A 156 -2.71 2.24 -4.36
C ASP A 156 -2.66 2.99 -5.70
N TYR A 157 -3.36 4.12 -5.81
CA TYR A 157 -3.28 5.02 -6.96
C TYR A 157 -1.84 5.48 -7.21
N ILE A 158 -1.16 5.98 -6.17
CA ILE A 158 0.22 6.44 -6.31
C ILE A 158 1.19 5.30 -6.63
N MET A 159 0.99 4.13 -6.04
CA MET A 159 1.80 2.96 -6.38
C MET A 159 1.68 2.62 -7.87
N GLU A 160 0.49 2.77 -8.43
CA GLU A 160 0.23 2.54 -9.86
C GLU A 160 0.91 3.57 -10.75
N GLU A 161 0.77 4.85 -10.44
CA GLU A 161 1.45 5.91 -11.19
C GLU A 161 2.97 5.68 -11.22
N VAL A 162 3.54 5.22 -10.10
CA VAL A 162 4.95 4.82 -10.05
C VAL A 162 5.21 3.56 -10.86
N HIS A 163 4.36 2.54 -10.77
CA HIS A 163 4.52 1.32 -11.57
C HIS A 163 4.63 1.64 -13.06
N ASP A 164 3.77 2.52 -13.57
CA ASP A 164 3.68 2.86 -14.98
C ASP A 164 4.79 3.82 -15.45
N ALA A 165 5.32 4.65 -14.55
CA ALA A 165 6.44 5.54 -14.84
C ALA A 165 7.82 4.83 -14.88
N VAL A 166 7.94 3.63 -14.30
CA VAL A 166 9.23 2.94 -14.11
C VAL A 166 9.61 2.11 -15.34
N ASP A 167 10.78 2.40 -15.92
CA ASP A 167 11.33 1.67 -17.06
C ASP A 167 11.99 0.33 -16.69
N ASP A 168 12.26 -0.50 -17.70
CA ASP A 168 12.89 -1.81 -17.48
C ASP A 168 14.25 -1.72 -16.80
N LYS A 169 15.04 -0.67 -17.05
CA LYS A 169 16.34 -0.48 -16.40
C LYS A 169 16.16 -0.32 -14.88
N THR A 170 15.16 0.44 -14.45
CA THR A 170 14.89 0.68 -13.04
C THR A 170 14.30 -0.55 -12.38
N TRP A 171 13.37 -1.25 -13.03
CA TRP A 171 12.85 -2.52 -12.50
C TRP A 171 13.96 -3.55 -12.25
N ASN A 172 14.95 -3.54 -13.13
CA ASN A 172 16.13 -4.38 -13.02
C ASN A 172 17.01 -4.00 -11.83
N GLU A 173 17.18 -2.72 -11.54
CA GLU A 173 17.85 -2.28 -10.33
C GLU A 173 17.02 -2.58 -9.08
N LEU A 174 15.70 -2.36 -9.12
CA LEU A 174 14.80 -2.63 -8.00
C LEU A 174 14.94 -4.10 -7.57
N LEU A 175 14.90 -5.04 -8.52
CA LEU A 175 15.15 -6.46 -8.27
C LEU A 175 16.55 -6.69 -7.67
N ASN A 176 17.59 -6.08 -8.25
CA ASN A 176 18.97 -6.19 -7.75
C ASN A 176 19.08 -5.76 -6.28
N ARG A 177 18.45 -4.64 -5.91
CA ARG A 177 18.43 -4.11 -4.54
C ARG A 177 17.64 -5.00 -3.58
N LEU A 178 16.46 -5.45 -3.99
CA LEU A 178 15.64 -6.38 -3.22
C LEU A 178 16.39 -7.69 -2.94
N ALA A 179 17.00 -8.28 -3.97
CA ALA A 179 17.73 -9.54 -3.87
C ALA A 179 18.97 -9.43 -2.97
N ASN A 180 19.64 -8.28 -2.98
CA ASN A 180 20.87 -8.04 -2.22
C ASN A 180 20.63 -7.30 -0.88
N GLY A 181 19.38 -7.16 -0.44
CA GLY A 181 19.04 -6.58 0.86
C GLY A 181 19.30 -5.08 1.01
N ARG A 182 19.52 -4.35 -0.09
CA ARG A 182 19.83 -2.91 -0.11
C ARG A 182 18.57 -2.07 -0.18
N VAL A 183 17.67 -2.20 0.79
CA VAL A 183 16.32 -1.61 0.68
C VAL A 183 15.77 -1.00 1.97
N GLY A 184 16.52 -1.10 3.07
CA GLY A 184 16.24 -0.41 4.33
C GLY A 184 14.79 -0.56 4.81
N GLU A 185 14.22 0.55 5.30
CA GLU A 185 12.83 0.64 5.79
C GLU A 185 11.79 0.58 4.66
N GLY A 186 12.22 0.73 3.41
CA GLY A 186 11.40 0.66 2.20
C GLY A 186 11.17 -0.75 1.66
N ARG A 187 11.83 -1.78 2.22
CA ARG A 187 11.82 -3.15 1.68
C ARG A 187 10.42 -3.69 1.42
N GLY A 188 9.48 -3.48 2.35
CA GLY A 188 8.10 -3.94 2.19
C GLY A 188 7.39 -3.30 1.00
N ALA A 189 7.42 -1.97 0.91
CA ALA A 189 6.78 -1.21 -0.16
C ALA A 189 7.35 -1.54 -1.55
N MET A 190 8.67 -1.68 -1.68
CA MET A 190 9.31 -2.08 -2.94
C MET A 190 9.02 -3.54 -3.31
N PHE A 191 8.98 -4.44 -2.33
CA PHE A 191 8.64 -5.83 -2.58
C PHE A 191 7.20 -5.97 -3.07
N GLU A 192 6.26 -5.23 -2.49
CA GLU A 192 4.87 -5.17 -2.98
C GLU A 192 4.79 -4.65 -4.42
N LEU A 193 5.46 -3.52 -4.71
CA LEU A 193 5.51 -2.95 -6.06
C LEU A 193 6.09 -3.96 -7.07
N TYR A 194 7.16 -4.66 -6.71
CA TYR A 194 7.76 -5.72 -7.54
C TYR A 194 6.81 -6.90 -7.76
N MET A 195 6.09 -7.33 -6.73
CA MET A 195 5.12 -8.41 -6.85
C MET A 195 3.99 -8.05 -7.80
N ARG A 196 3.47 -6.82 -7.75
CA ARG A 196 2.47 -6.36 -8.72
C ARG A 196 2.97 -6.50 -10.16
N ARG A 197 4.21 -6.07 -10.45
CA ARG A 197 4.83 -6.24 -11.77
C ARG A 197 4.91 -7.71 -12.18
N ILE A 198 5.42 -8.58 -11.31
CA ILE A 198 5.55 -10.02 -11.61
C ILE A 198 4.20 -10.63 -11.98
N LEU A 199 3.16 -10.34 -11.19
CA LEU A 199 1.83 -10.90 -11.38
C LEU A 199 1.16 -10.38 -12.67
N ARG A 200 1.44 -9.12 -13.04
CA ARG A 200 0.97 -8.50 -14.30
C ARG A 200 1.68 -9.01 -15.54
N ILE A 201 2.98 -9.31 -15.46
CA ILE A 201 3.67 -10.00 -16.55
C ILE A 201 3.09 -11.41 -16.70
N GLY A 202 2.89 -12.09 -15.57
CA GLY A 202 2.34 -13.44 -15.52
C GLY A 202 3.26 -14.45 -16.18
N ASN A 203 2.66 -15.48 -16.77
CA ASN A 203 3.32 -16.67 -17.33
C ASN A 203 4.23 -17.38 -16.31
N ARG A 204 3.69 -17.56 -15.09
CA ARG A 204 4.44 -18.05 -13.94
C ARG A 204 3.60 -19.02 -13.13
N CYS A 205 4.27 -20.01 -12.57
CA CYS A 205 3.71 -20.98 -11.65
C CYS A 205 4.38 -20.77 -10.30
N PHE A 206 3.59 -20.58 -9.25
CA PHE A 206 4.09 -20.45 -7.89
C PHE A 206 3.59 -21.60 -7.04
N GLN A 207 4.45 -22.12 -6.16
CA GLN A 207 4.03 -23.06 -5.12
C GLN A 207 3.68 -22.28 -3.86
N ALA A 208 2.53 -22.61 -3.27
CA ALA A 208 2.11 -22.07 -1.99
C ALA A 208 1.82 -23.22 -1.02
N ARG A 209 2.45 -23.18 0.15
CA ARG A 209 2.30 -24.20 1.20
C ARG A 209 1.27 -23.76 2.23
N ASN A 210 0.35 -24.63 2.59
CA ASN A 210 -0.63 -24.40 3.63
C ASN A 210 0.07 -24.32 5.00
N LEU A 211 -0.24 -23.27 5.76
CA LEU A 211 0.37 -22.98 7.06
C LEU A 211 -0.18 -23.84 8.21
N HIS A 212 -1.20 -24.66 7.96
CA HIS A 212 -1.80 -25.57 8.94
C HIS A 212 -1.35 -27.03 8.74
N ASP A 213 -1.52 -27.57 7.54
CA ASP A 213 -1.32 -29.00 7.24
C ASP A 213 -0.14 -29.30 6.31
N ASN A 214 0.57 -28.26 5.84
CA ASN A 214 1.69 -28.33 4.90
C ASN A 214 1.36 -28.88 3.50
N THR A 215 0.08 -29.01 3.14
CA THR A 215 -0.32 -29.29 1.76
C THR A 215 0.13 -28.16 0.83
N GLU A 216 0.45 -28.48 -0.42
CA GLU A 216 0.90 -27.50 -1.40
C GLU A 216 -0.15 -27.33 -2.50
N ILE A 217 -0.30 -26.08 -2.95
CA ILE A 217 -1.09 -25.73 -4.13
C ILE A 217 -0.18 -25.03 -5.14
N THR A 218 -0.49 -25.24 -6.42
CA THR A 218 0.14 -24.50 -7.51
C THR A 218 -0.79 -23.37 -7.95
N ILE A 219 -0.22 -22.17 -8.05
CA ILE A 219 -0.90 -20.97 -8.53
C ILE A 219 -0.33 -20.63 -9.89
N ASP A 220 -1.13 -20.87 -10.93
CA ASP A 220 -0.79 -20.60 -12.31
C ASP A 220 -1.32 -19.23 -12.74
N ILE A 221 -0.42 -18.36 -13.16
CA ILE A 221 -0.75 -17.02 -13.65
C ILE A 221 -0.45 -16.99 -15.14
N LYS A 222 -1.51 -16.80 -15.93
CA LYS A 222 -1.40 -16.68 -17.39
C LYS A 222 -0.60 -15.45 -17.78
N ALA A 223 -0.01 -15.45 -18.98
CA ALA A 223 0.68 -14.27 -19.49
C ALA A 223 -0.29 -13.09 -19.57
N SER A 224 0.13 -11.92 -19.06
CA SER A 224 -0.65 -10.67 -19.11
C SER A 224 -2.12 -10.84 -18.69
N PRO A 225 -2.39 -11.26 -17.43
CA PRO A 225 -3.76 -11.44 -16.97
C PRO A 225 -4.53 -10.11 -17.06
N ASP A 226 -5.84 -10.19 -17.30
CA ASP A 226 -6.73 -9.01 -17.24
C ASP A 226 -6.60 -8.37 -15.85
N VAL A 227 -6.31 -7.07 -15.81
CA VAL A 227 -6.12 -6.32 -14.56
C VAL A 227 -7.33 -5.43 -14.32
N LYS A 228 -7.94 -5.57 -13.15
CA LYS A 228 -9.12 -4.80 -12.76
C LYS A 228 -8.95 -4.12 -11.42
N TRP A 229 -9.33 -2.86 -11.37
CA TRP A 229 -9.37 -2.07 -10.15
C TRP A 229 -10.75 -2.13 -9.50
N PHE A 230 -10.81 -2.21 -8.18
CA PHE A 230 -12.09 -2.30 -7.49
C PHE A 230 -12.15 -1.59 -6.14
N ASN A 231 -13.23 -0.82 -5.94
CA ASN A 231 -13.69 -0.30 -4.65
C ASN A 231 -14.99 -0.98 -4.21
N THR A 232 -15.54 -1.84 -5.06
CA THR A 232 -16.66 -2.76 -4.83
C THR A 232 -16.46 -4.01 -5.69
N LEU A 233 -16.90 -5.18 -5.23
CA LEU A 233 -16.83 -6.39 -6.05
C LEU A 233 -18.05 -6.47 -6.98
N GLU A 234 -17.83 -6.62 -8.28
CA GLU A 234 -18.89 -6.99 -9.20
C GLU A 234 -19.27 -8.47 -9.05
N CYS A 235 -20.47 -8.85 -9.48
CA CYS A 235 -20.88 -10.26 -9.50
C CYS A 235 -19.92 -11.08 -10.37
N TYR A 236 -19.36 -12.15 -9.80
CA TYR A 236 -18.43 -13.04 -10.50
C TYR A 236 -19.09 -13.68 -11.72
N LYS A 237 -18.30 -13.80 -12.79
CA LYS A 237 -18.63 -14.45 -14.06
C LYS A 237 -17.43 -15.30 -14.46
N GLY A 238 -17.65 -16.52 -14.97
CA GLY A 238 -16.56 -17.45 -15.29
C GLY A 238 -15.45 -16.89 -16.20
N LYS A 239 -15.77 -15.88 -17.04
CA LYS A 239 -14.78 -15.16 -17.86
C LYS A 239 -13.73 -14.37 -17.05
N MET A 240 -13.98 -14.11 -15.77
CA MET A 240 -13.06 -13.43 -14.85
C MET A 240 -12.00 -14.37 -14.29
N GLN A 241 -12.12 -15.69 -14.50
CA GLN A 241 -11.16 -16.67 -13.97
C GLN A 241 -9.71 -16.29 -14.34
N GLY A 242 -8.84 -16.19 -13.33
CA GLY A 242 -7.43 -15.85 -13.51
C GLY A 242 -7.13 -14.39 -13.79
N SER A 243 -8.12 -13.49 -13.75
CA SER A 243 -7.88 -12.04 -13.76
C SER A 243 -7.31 -11.55 -12.42
N LEU A 244 -6.48 -10.51 -12.47
CA LEU A 244 -5.84 -9.90 -11.32
C LEU A 244 -6.63 -8.66 -10.88
N TRP A 245 -7.15 -8.71 -9.66
CA TRP A 245 -7.96 -7.65 -9.07
C TRP A 245 -7.17 -6.90 -8.02
N ILE A 246 -7.13 -5.58 -8.14
CA ILE A 246 -6.37 -4.71 -7.25
C ILE A 246 -7.35 -3.75 -6.56
N PRO A 247 -7.39 -3.71 -5.22
CA PRO A 247 -8.24 -2.77 -4.52
C PRO A 247 -7.72 -1.34 -4.78
N ASN A 248 -8.63 -0.41 -5.09
CA ASN A 248 -8.32 1.03 -5.14
C ASN A 248 -8.93 1.79 -3.96
N SER A 249 -9.37 1.07 -2.92
CA SER A 249 -9.97 1.64 -1.72
C SER A 249 -9.40 1.00 -0.46
N LYS A 250 -9.15 1.82 0.56
CA LYS A 250 -8.73 1.33 1.88
C LYS A 250 -9.76 0.44 2.56
N ARG A 251 -11.02 0.42 2.08
CA ARG A 251 -12.07 -0.50 2.55
C ARG A 251 -11.69 -1.97 2.39
N PHE A 252 -10.88 -2.29 1.39
CA PHE A 252 -10.38 -3.64 1.13
C PHE A 252 -8.90 -3.83 1.47
N ALA A 253 -8.32 -2.95 2.31
CA ALA A 253 -6.93 -3.03 2.75
C ALA A 253 -6.58 -4.26 3.63
N CYS A 254 -7.44 -5.29 3.65
CA CYS A 254 -7.15 -6.60 4.21
C CYS A 254 -6.47 -7.55 3.21
N VAL A 255 -6.45 -7.18 1.92
CA VAL A 255 -5.76 -7.91 0.84
C VAL A 255 -5.07 -6.89 -0.04
N ASP A 256 -3.91 -7.24 -0.60
CA ASP A 256 -3.20 -6.36 -1.53
C ASP A 256 -3.64 -6.63 -2.96
N MET A 257 -3.95 -7.89 -3.30
CA MET A 257 -4.46 -8.32 -4.60
C MET A 257 -5.39 -9.54 -4.47
N LEU A 258 -6.27 -9.73 -5.44
CA LEU A 258 -7.13 -10.90 -5.59
C LEU A 258 -6.88 -11.52 -6.97
N LEU A 259 -6.40 -12.76 -7.01
CA LEU A 259 -6.36 -13.54 -8.24
C LEU A 259 -7.65 -14.37 -8.32
N ALA A 260 -8.47 -14.05 -9.32
CA ALA A 260 -9.82 -14.56 -9.40
C ALA A 260 -9.87 -16.09 -9.57
N PRO A 261 -10.76 -16.79 -8.85
CA PRO A 261 -11.85 -16.21 -8.05
C PRO A 261 -11.54 -16.05 -6.56
N ASN A 262 -10.56 -16.75 -6.02
CA ASN A 262 -10.52 -17.02 -4.57
C ASN A 262 -9.12 -16.98 -3.94
N TYR A 263 -8.10 -16.53 -4.69
CA TYR A 263 -6.74 -16.39 -4.18
C TYR A 263 -6.51 -14.96 -3.71
N LEU A 264 -6.52 -14.77 -2.40
CA LEU A 264 -6.30 -13.48 -1.75
C LEU A 264 -4.81 -13.34 -1.45
N LEU A 265 -4.14 -12.41 -2.08
CA LEU A 265 -2.71 -12.18 -1.91
C LEU A 265 -2.47 -11.07 -0.91
N GLN A 266 -1.59 -11.34 0.05
CA GLN A 266 -1.12 -10.37 1.03
C GLN A 266 0.41 -10.39 1.03
N VAL A 267 1.01 -9.36 0.45
CA VAL A 267 2.45 -9.23 0.29
C VAL A 267 3.05 -8.69 1.57
N THR A 268 4.05 -9.39 2.10
CA THR A 268 4.69 -8.91 3.33
C THR A 268 6.14 -9.33 3.46
N THR A 269 6.86 -8.54 4.24
CA THR A 269 8.25 -8.80 4.66
C THR A 269 8.33 -8.95 6.19
N ASN A 270 7.18 -8.92 6.88
CA ASN A 270 7.07 -9.08 8.32
C ASN A 270 6.68 -10.52 8.66
N LYS A 271 7.31 -11.11 9.68
CA LYS A 271 7.01 -12.48 10.14
C LYS A 271 5.66 -12.61 10.85
N ASP A 272 5.22 -11.53 11.51
CA ASP A 272 3.89 -11.40 12.11
C ASP A 272 3.11 -10.33 11.34
N HIS A 273 2.19 -10.80 10.50
CA HIS A 273 1.26 -10.01 9.71
C HIS A 273 -0.18 -10.42 10.07
N GLY A 274 -0.60 -10.05 11.28
CA GLY A 274 -1.96 -10.32 11.72
C GLY A 274 -3.04 -9.79 10.78
N ILE A 275 -4.13 -10.55 10.67
CA ILE A 275 -5.23 -10.28 9.75
C ILE A 275 -6.29 -9.46 10.50
N LYS A 276 -6.65 -8.28 9.99
CA LYS A 276 -7.68 -7.45 10.63
C LYS A 276 -9.05 -8.13 10.50
N SER A 277 -9.62 -8.65 11.61
CA SER A 277 -10.83 -9.47 11.58
C SER A 277 -12.03 -8.79 10.93
N LYS A 278 -12.34 -7.55 11.36
CA LYS A 278 -13.55 -6.82 10.94
C LYS A 278 -13.55 -6.52 9.43
N PRO A 279 -12.49 -5.91 8.86
CA PRO A 279 -12.41 -5.70 7.40
C PRO A 279 -12.46 -7.01 6.62
N PHE A 280 -11.70 -8.03 7.04
CA PHE A 280 -11.62 -9.29 6.31
C PHE A 280 -12.98 -10.02 6.30
N LYS A 281 -13.71 -10.02 7.41
CA LYS A 281 -15.08 -10.57 7.47
C LYS A 281 -16.04 -9.85 6.53
N ALA A 282 -15.99 -8.51 6.49
CA ALA A 282 -16.79 -7.74 5.56
C ALA A 282 -16.46 -8.08 4.10
N PHE A 283 -15.19 -8.31 3.80
CA PHE A 283 -14.74 -8.72 2.47
C PHE A 283 -15.26 -10.12 2.08
N LEU A 284 -15.14 -11.12 2.95
CA LEU A 284 -15.69 -12.47 2.72
C LEU A 284 -17.20 -12.45 2.45
N LYS A 285 -17.94 -11.61 3.21
CA LYS A 285 -19.36 -11.38 2.97
C LYS A 285 -19.62 -10.82 1.57
N SER A 286 -18.88 -9.78 1.18
CA SER A 286 -18.99 -9.19 -0.16
C SER A 286 -18.67 -10.20 -1.27
N MET A 287 -17.67 -11.07 -1.08
CA MET A 287 -17.34 -12.12 -2.06
C MET A 287 -18.50 -13.11 -2.24
N ARG A 288 -19.17 -13.53 -1.16
CA ARG A 288 -20.35 -14.41 -1.23
C ARG A 288 -21.55 -13.75 -1.88
N GLU A 289 -21.87 -12.52 -1.47
CA GLU A 289 -23.00 -11.76 -2.05
C GLU A 289 -22.82 -11.56 -3.56
N ASN A 290 -21.58 -11.42 -4.01
CA ASN A 290 -21.21 -11.28 -5.42
C ASN A 290 -20.82 -12.61 -6.09
N LYS A 291 -21.14 -13.76 -5.49
CA LYS A 291 -20.98 -15.11 -6.08
C LYS A 291 -19.55 -15.50 -6.45
N TRP A 292 -18.55 -14.89 -5.82
CA TRP A 292 -17.14 -15.28 -6.00
C TRP A 292 -16.81 -16.59 -5.29
N ILE A 293 -17.46 -16.83 -4.15
CA ILE A 293 -17.29 -18.02 -3.31
C ILE A 293 -18.66 -18.42 -2.73
N HIS A 294 -18.82 -19.69 -2.38
CA HIS A 294 -20.01 -20.20 -1.68
C HIS A 294 -19.76 -20.41 -0.18
N SER A 295 -18.51 -20.70 0.21
CA SER A 295 -18.10 -20.86 1.61
C SER A 295 -16.72 -20.25 1.88
N SER A 296 -16.34 -20.06 3.15
CA SER A 296 -15.03 -19.52 3.53
C SER A 296 -13.87 -20.50 3.28
N GLU A 297 -14.13 -21.81 3.24
CA GLU A 297 -13.11 -22.85 3.01
C GLU A 297 -12.58 -22.84 1.56
N GLU A 298 -13.32 -22.23 0.64
CA GLU A 298 -12.90 -22.00 -0.75
C GLU A 298 -11.84 -20.90 -0.86
N VAL A 299 -11.69 -20.04 0.15
CA VAL A 299 -10.76 -18.91 0.11
C VAL A 299 -9.36 -19.36 0.51
N ALA A 300 -8.37 -19.04 -0.34
CA ALA A 300 -6.96 -19.17 -0.02
C ALA A 300 -6.36 -17.78 0.24
N LEU A 301 -6.09 -17.47 1.51
CA LEU A 301 -5.30 -16.29 1.88
C LEU A 301 -3.81 -16.63 1.82
N ILE A 302 -3.13 -16.11 0.82
CA ILE A 302 -1.74 -16.42 0.49
C ILE A 302 -0.85 -15.25 0.92
N PHE A 303 0.00 -15.51 1.90
CA PHE A 303 1.06 -14.59 2.30
C PHE A 303 2.23 -14.73 1.34
N VAL A 304 2.49 -13.67 0.58
CA VAL A 304 3.60 -13.61 -0.37
C VAL A 304 4.80 -13.00 0.33
N VAL A 305 5.87 -13.77 0.47
CA VAL A 305 7.06 -13.36 1.23
C VAL A 305 8.36 -13.62 0.45
N PRO A 306 9.45 -12.91 0.76
CA PRO A 306 10.78 -13.31 0.32
C PRO A 306 11.11 -14.75 0.76
N GLN A 307 11.78 -15.52 -0.11
CA GLN A 307 12.08 -16.95 0.11
C GLN A 307 12.79 -17.23 1.44
N ASP A 308 13.66 -16.33 1.88
CA ASP A 308 14.41 -16.41 3.13
C ASP A 308 13.51 -16.40 4.38
N GLN A 309 12.26 -15.97 4.26
CA GLN A 309 11.32 -15.86 5.39
C GLN A 309 10.42 -17.08 5.57
N ILE A 310 10.33 -18.00 4.59
CA ILE A 310 9.36 -19.10 4.62
C ILE A 310 9.48 -19.98 5.87
N LYS A 311 10.72 -20.28 6.29
CA LYS A 311 10.99 -21.21 7.39
C LYS A 311 10.43 -20.71 8.72
N GLU A 312 10.43 -19.40 8.93
CA GLU A 312 10.06 -18.78 10.20
C GLU A 312 8.64 -18.22 10.21
N PHE A 313 8.01 -18.12 9.03
CA PHE A 313 6.69 -17.57 8.89
C PHE A 313 5.63 -18.60 9.31
N LYS A 314 4.77 -18.18 10.25
CA LYS A 314 3.76 -19.04 10.87
C LYS A 314 2.36 -18.65 10.41
N LYS A 315 1.38 -19.49 10.74
CA LYS A 315 -0.04 -19.12 10.61
C LYS A 315 -0.30 -17.80 11.34
N GLN A 316 -0.98 -16.89 10.65
CA GLN A 316 -1.25 -15.54 11.14
C GLN A 316 -2.55 -15.51 11.94
N ASN A 317 -2.54 -14.77 13.04
CA ASN A 317 -3.72 -14.62 13.89
C ASN A 317 -4.64 -13.54 13.34
N PHE A 318 -5.94 -13.75 13.50
CA PHE A 318 -6.93 -12.69 13.37
C PHE A 318 -6.78 -11.72 14.55
N LYS A 319 -6.77 -10.42 14.25
CA LYS A 319 -6.56 -9.35 15.22
C LYS A 319 -7.75 -8.40 15.21
N THR A 320 -8.23 -8.08 16.41
CA THR A 320 -9.07 -6.91 16.68
C THR A 320 -8.18 -5.68 16.81
N GLY A 321 -8.64 -4.53 16.32
CA GLY A 321 -8.07 -3.21 16.57
C GLY A 321 -6.53 -3.17 16.72
N THR A 322 -6.04 -2.53 17.78
CA THR A 322 -4.63 -2.32 18.12
C THR A 322 -3.89 -3.61 18.51
N ASN A 323 -3.75 -4.53 17.54
CA ASN A 323 -2.95 -5.75 17.60
C ASN A 323 -3.35 -6.82 18.64
N ARG A 324 -4.58 -6.75 19.18
CA ARG A 324 -5.07 -7.79 20.09
C ARG A 324 -5.60 -8.97 19.29
N VAL A 325 -5.13 -10.17 19.60
CA VAL A 325 -5.69 -11.40 19.01
C VAL A 325 -7.20 -11.41 19.24
N ASP A 326 -7.94 -11.68 18.18
CA ASP A 326 -9.39 -11.82 18.24
C ASP A 326 -9.73 -13.17 18.87
N SER A 327 -9.84 -13.18 20.20
CA SER A 327 -10.22 -14.36 20.96
C SER A 327 -11.64 -14.84 20.66
N LYS A 328 -12.42 -14.09 19.88
CA LYS A 328 -13.78 -14.42 19.44
C LYS A 328 -13.88 -14.48 17.91
N ALA A 329 -12.78 -14.77 17.22
CA ALA A 329 -12.78 -14.97 15.77
C ALA A 329 -13.86 -16.00 15.39
N THR A 330 -14.74 -15.62 14.47
CA THR A 330 -15.85 -16.47 14.06
C THR A 330 -15.35 -17.69 13.30
N LYS A 331 -16.11 -18.81 13.35
CA LYS A 331 -15.81 -20.03 12.58
C LYS A 331 -15.48 -19.73 11.11
N GLU A 332 -16.28 -18.87 10.48
CA GLU A 332 -16.07 -18.37 9.11
C GLU A 332 -14.65 -17.84 8.85
N LEU A 333 -14.03 -17.13 9.81
CA LEU A 333 -12.67 -16.62 9.66
C LEU A 333 -11.64 -17.74 9.85
N LEU A 334 -11.88 -18.62 10.84
CA LEU A 334 -11.00 -19.74 11.18
C LEU A 334 -10.94 -20.79 10.07
N ASP A 335 -12.01 -20.92 9.29
CA ASP A 335 -12.15 -21.84 8.17
C ASP A 335 -11.38 -21.38 6.91
N VAL A 336 -10.95 -20.11 6.85
CA VAL A 336 -10.13 -19.61 5.73
C VAL A 336 -8.75 -20.27 5.76
N LYS A 337 -8.37 -20.85 4.62
CA LYS A 337 -7.07 -21.51 4.48
C LYS A 337 -5.99 -20.45 4.29
N GLN A 338 -4.94 -20.53 5.10
CA GLN A 338 -3.79 -19.64 5.01
C GLN A 338 -2.62 -20.39 4.37
N TYR A 339 -2.05 -19.80 3.33
CA TYR A 339 -0.90 -20.32 2.61
C TYR A 339 0.27 -19.35 2.68
N ILE A 340 1.46 -19.86 2.39
CA ILE A 340 2.66 -19.08 2.21
C ILE A 340 3.29 -19.37 0.85
N MET A 341 3.60 -18.31 0.12
CA MET A 341 4.23 -18.35 -1.20
C MET A 341 5.56 -17.61 -1.14
N GLY A 342 6.64 -18.34 -1.40
CA GLY A 342 8.01 -17.82 -1.38
C GLY A 342 8.47 -17.27 -2.71
N ILE A 343 9.14 -16.12 -2.67
CA ILE A 343 9.71 -15.49 -3.86
C ILE A 343 11.24 -15.50 -3.75
N ASP A 344 11.90 -16.32 -4.57
CA ASP A 344 13.36 -16.36 -4.65
C ASP A 344 13.88 -15.23 -5.56
N LEU A 345 14.08 -14.06 -4.94
CA LEU A 345 14.61 -12.86 -5.60
C LEU A 345 16.00 -13.10 -6.25
N GLN A 346 16.80 -14.04 -5.73
CA GLN A 346 18.10 -14.38 -6.30
C GLN A 346 17.95 -15.27 -7.55
N ALA A 347 16.97 -16.18 -7.57
CA ALA A 347 16.61 -16.92 -8.78
C ALA A 347 16.08 -15.99 -9.87
N GLU A 348 15.19 -15.05 -9.53
CA GLU A 348 14.67 -14.04 -10.46
C GLU A 348 15.80 -13.22 -11.11
N LEU A 349 16.75 -12.75 -10.30
CA LEU A 349 17.90 -12.00 -10.78
C LEU A 349 18.77 -12.83 -11.74
N ARG A 350 18.99 -14.12 -11.43
CA ARG A 350 19.75 -15.05 -12.27
C ARG A 350 19.05 -15.33 -13.61
N GLN A 351 17.75 -15.60 -13.60
CA GLN A 351 16.97 -15.86 -14.81
C GLN A 351 17.03 -14.68 -15.78
N LYS A 352 16.88 -13.47 -15.26
CA LYS A 352 16.94 -12.25 -16.07
C LYS A 352 18.34 -11.98 -16.63
N ASN A 353 19.42 -12.29 -15.89
CA ASN A 353 20.78 -12.17 -16.42
C ASN A 353 21.05 -13.18 -17.55
N LYS A 354 20.49 -14.39 -17.48
CA LYS A 354 20.56 -15.38 -18.58
C LYS A 354 19.87 -14.87 -19.85
N ASN A 355 18.65 -14.30 -19.72
CA ASN A 355 17.91 -13.78 -20.88
C ASN A 355 18.66 -12.63 -21.59
N ARG A 356 19.38 -11.78 -20.84
CA ARG A 356 20.23 -10.74 -21.44
C ARG A 356 21.42 -11.31 -22.19
N ALA A 357 22.08 -12.33 -21.65
CA ALA A 357 23.24 -12.96 -22.30
C ALA A 357 22.84 -13.59 -23.65
N VAL A 358 21.68 -14.25 -23.71
CA VAL A 358 21.16 -14.86 -24.95
C VAL A 358 20.85 -13.79 -26.01
N ASN A 359 20.21 -12.69 -25.64
CA ASN A 359 19.85 -11.63 -26.59
C ASN A 359 21.05 -10.76 -27.04
N GLY A 360 22.14 -10.74 -26.28
CA GLY A 360 23.36 -10.00 -26.63
C GLY A 360 24.28 -10.70 -27.63
N HIS A 361 24.05 -11.97 -27.95
CA HIS A 361 24.81 -12.74 -28.95
C HIS A 361 24.08 -12.82 -30.31
N ALA A 362 22.97 -12.10 -30.46
CA ALA A 362 22.13 -12.09 -31.66
C ALA A 362 22.24 -10.79 -32.48
N ASN A 363 23.23 -9.93 -32.19
CA ASN A 363 23.52 -8.70 -32.93
C ASN A 363 24.87 -8.78 -33.64
#